data_AF-A0A2M7DX29-F1
#
_entry.id   AF-A0A2M7DX29-F1
#
_cell.length_a   1.000
_cell.length_b   1.000
_cell.length_c   1.000
_cell.angle_alpha   90.00
_cell.angle_beta   90.00
_cell.angle_gamma   90.00
#
_symmetry.space_group_name_H-M   'P 1'
#
loop_
_entity.id
_entity.type
_entity.pdbx_description
1 polymer ?
#
loop_
_entity_poly.entity_id
_entity_poly.type
_entity_poly.pdbx_seq_one_letter_code
_entity_poly.pdbx_strand_id
1 'polypeptide(L)' 'IEDIYAFNKSIGNKLKNSYSGFKAGIILMKNDEAKSIGLKSSKKITIFNGPIECLYLEYELYHGSHKKSVEKTI' A
#
# COMPACT_ATOMS: atom_id res chain seq x y z
N ILE A 1 8.13 -7.23 16.66
CA ILE A 1 6.91 -7.16 15.81
C ILE A 1 6.50 -5.70 15.59
N GLU A 2 6.56 -4.82 16.58
CA GLU A 2 6.22 -3.39 16.39
C GLU A 2 7.09 -2.68 15.34
N ASP A 3 8.37 -3.03 15.23
CA ASP A 3 9.30 -2.42 14.25
C ASP A 3 8.88 -2.64 12.79
N ILE A 4 8.32 -3.81 12.44
CA ILE A 4 7.92 -4.10 11.05
C ILE A 4 6.74 -3.20 10.63
N TYR A 5 5.81 -2.94 11.54
CA TYR A 5 4.65 -2.10 11.26
C TYR A 5 5.04 -0.63 11.11
N ALA A 6 5.97 -0.15 11.94
CA ALA A 6 6.54 1.19 11.80
C ALA A 6 7.29 1.34 10.47
N PHE A 7 8.08 0.34 10.09
CA PHE A 7 8.80 0.31 8.82
C PHE A 7 7.85 0.32 7.62
N ASN A 8 6.84 -0.55 7.60
CA ASN A 8 5.83 -0.60 6.53
C ASN A 8 5.06 0.71 6.38
N LYS A 9 4.72 1.37 7.50
CA LYS A 9 4.12 2.70 7.49
C LYS A 9 5.06 3.74 6.89
N SER A 10 6.35 3.68 7.19
CA SER A 10 7.35 4.57 6.59
C SER A 10 7.47 4.39 5.08
N ILE A 11 7.41 3.14 4.59
CA ILE A 11 7.40 2.83 3.15
C ILE A 11 6.17 3.46 2.50
N GLY A 12 4.97 3.25 3.04
CA GLY A 12 3.75 3.83 2.50
C GLY A 12 3.78 5.35 2.44
N ASN A 13 4.28 6.00 3.49
CA ASN A 13 4.49 7.45 3.51
C ASN A 13 5.47 7.92 2.43
N LYS A 14 6.57 7.19 2.24
CA LYS A 14 7.58 7.53 1.22
C LYS A 14 7.03 7.36 -0.19
N LEU A 15 6.32 6.27 -0.47
CA LEU A 15 5.64 6.03 -1.75
C LEU A 15 4.65 7.14 -2.08
N LYS A 16 3.79 7.51 -1.12
CA LYS A 16 2.81 8.58 -1.31
C LYS A 16 3.45 9.94 -1.60
N ASN A 17 4.46 10.32 -0.82
CA ASN A 17 5.01 11.68 -0.85
C ASN A 17 6.08 11.91 -1.92
N SER A 18 6.86 10.88 -2.27
CA SER A 18 8.00 11.04 -3.19
C SER A 18 7.80 10.40 -4.56
N TYR A 19 6.82 9.51 -4.72
CA TYR A 19 6.63 8.73 -5.95
C TYR A 19 5.22 8.89 -6.55
N SER A 20 4.59 10.06 -6.33
CA SER A 20 3.32 10.39 -6.99
C SER A 20 3.49 10.40 -8.52
N GLY A 21 2.54 9.79 -9.23
CA GLY A 21 2.56 9.58 -10.68
C GLY A 21 3.09 8.21 -11.12
N PHE A 22 3.59 7.38 -10.20
CA PHE A 22 4.15 6.05 -10.50
C PHE A 22 3.22 4.91 -10.12
N LYS A 23 3.55 3.71 -10.61
CA LYS A 23 3.03 2.44 -10.08
C LYS A 23 4.10 1.79 -9.21
N ALA A 24 3.69 1.27 -8.07
CA ALA A 24 4.57 0.57 -7.13
C ALA A 24 4.01 -0.82 -6.81
N GLY A 25 4.88 -1.81 -6.75
CA GLY A 25 4.56 -3.18 -6.33
C GLY A 25 5.30 -3.53 -5.03
N ILE A 26 4.62 -4.19 -4.09
CA ILE A 26 5.20 -4.70 -2.84
C ILE A 26 4.83 -6.18 -2.70
N ILE A 27 5.79 -7.01 -2.31
CA ILE A 27 5.58 -8.41 -1.96
C ILE A 27 5.75 -8.57 -0.45
N LEU A 28 4.76 -9.17 0.21
CA LEU A 28 4.74 -9.42 1.66
C LEU A 28 4.52 -10.91 1.93
N MET A 29 5.12 -11.44 3.00
CA MET A 29 4.85 -12.82 3.44
C MET A 29 3.57 -12.95 4.28
N LYS A 30 3.03 -11.84 4.81
CA LYS A 30 1.85 -11.84 5.71
C LYS A 30 0.83 -10.79 5.33
N ASN A 31 -0.45 -11.19 5.39
CA ASN A 31 -1.58 -10.33 5.07
C ASN A 31 -1.81 -9.20 6.08
N ASP A 32 -1.52 -9.41 7.37
CA ASP A 32 -1.78 -8.40 8.41
C ASP A 32 -0.85 -7.18 8.30
N GLU A 33 0.36 -7.37 7.79
CA GLU A 33 1.34 -6.32 7.55
C GLU A 33 0.89 -5.36 6.43
N ALA A 34 0.08 -5.82 5.48
CA ALA A 34 -0.43 -5.01 4.39
C ALA A 34 -1.23 -3.79 4.86
N LYS A 35 -1.96 -3.92 5.99
CA LYS A 35 -2.76 -2.82 6.55
C LYS A 35 -1.88 -1.66 7.04
N SER A 36 -0.69 -1.96 7.53
CA SER A 36 0.22 -0.96 8.10
C SER A 36 0.86 -0.04 7.06
N ILE A 37 0.85 -0.42 5.78
CA ILE A 37 1.34 0.41 4.68
C ILE A 37 0.48 1.68 4.51
N GLY A 38 -0.80 1.64 4.88
CA GLY A 38 -1.67 2.83 4.86
C GLY A 38 -1.98 3.37 3.45
N LEU A 39 -1.75 2.57 2.42
CA LEU A 39 -2.11 2.85 1.03
C LEU A 39 -3.19 1.88 0.56
N LYS A 40 -4.09 2.36 -0.29
CA LYS A 40 -5.10 1.51 -0.94
C LYS A 40 -4.46 0.84 -2.16
N SER A 41 -4.36 -0.48 -2.13
CA SER A 41 -3.86 -1.26 -3.27
C SER A 41 -4.88 -1.27 -4.41
N SER A 42 -4.40 -1.11 -5.65
CA SER A 42 -5.17 -1.31 -6.88
C SER A 42 -5.32 -2.79 -7.23
N LYS A 43 -4.32 -3.62 -6.90
CA LYS A 43 -4.37 -5.08 -7.00
C LYS A 43 -3.82 -5.74 -5.76
N LYS A 44 -4.42 -6.87 -5.40
CA LYS A 44 -4.00 -7.73 -4.31
C LYS A 44 -4.08 -9.18 -4.78
N ILE A 45 -2.94 -9.84 -4.94
CA ILE A 45 -2.83 -11.17 -5.55
C ILE A 45 -1.98 -12.05 -4.64
N THR A 46 -2.46 -13.25 -4.32
CA THR A 46 -1.64 -14.27 -3.65
C THR A 46 -0.67 -14.87 -4.67
N ILE A 47 0.63 -14.85 -4.34
CA ILE A 47 1.70 -15.42 -5.16
C ILE A 47 2.54 -16.39 -4.32
N PHE A 48 3.30 -17.26 -4.97
CA PHE A 48 4.16 -18.21 -4.28
C PHE A 48 5.64 -17.91 -4.58
N ASN A 49 6.40 -17.59 -3.55
CA ASN A 49 7.86 -17.49 -3.64
C ASN A 49 8.47 -18.86 -3.28
N GLY A 50 8.52 -19.74 -4.27
CA GLY A 50 8.79 -21.16 -4.04
C GLY A 50 7.64 -21.79 -3.23
N PRO A 51 7.90 -22.47 -2.10
CA PRO A 51 6.83 -23.04 -1.27
C PRO A 51 6.12 -22.02 -0.36
N ILE A 52 6.57 -20.76 -0.35
CA ILE A 52 6.08 -19.74 0.59
C ILE A 52 4.94 -18.95 -0.05
N GLU A 53 3.76 -18.97 0.58
CA GLU A 53 2.65 -18.10 0.21
C GLU A 53 2.97 -16.65 0.59
N CYS A 54 2.88 -15.77 -0.40
CA CYS A 54 3.11 -14.35 -0.30
C CYS A 54 1.95 -13.58 -0.92
N LEU A 55 1.94 -12.27 -0.68
CA LEU A 55 0.96 -11.34 -1.20
C LEU A 55 1.66 -10.27 -2.03
N TYR A 56 1.28 -10.18 -3.30
CA TYR A 56 1.62 -9.06 -4.17
C TYR A 56 0.56 -7.97 -4.06
N LEU A 57 1.00 -6.76 -3.73
CA LEU A 57 0.20 -5.54 -3.66
C LEU A 57 0.69 -4.55 -4.69
N GLU A 58 -0.20 -4.11 -5.56
CA GLU A 58 0.07 -3.04 -6.52
C GLU A 58 -0.61 -1.76 -6.04
N TYR A 59 0.07 -0.63 -6.20
CA TYR A 59 -0.40 0.71 -5.87
C TYR A 59 -0.27 1.61 -7.09
N GLU A 60 -1.34 2.29 -7.43
CA GLU A 60 -1.29 3.43 -8.33
C GLU A 60 -1.17 4.69 -7.46
N LEU A 61 -0.02 5.35 -7.56
CA LEU A 61 0.33 6.50 -6.74
C LEU A 61 -0.08 7.76 -7.51
N TYR A 62 -1.10 8.47 -7.06
CA TYR A 62 -1.58 9.69 -7.72
C TYR A 62 -1.21 10.93 -6.91
N HIS A 63 -1.13 12.07 -7.60
CA HIS A 63 -1.01 13.37 -6.92
C HIS A 63 -2.30 13.67 -6.14
N GLY A 64 -2.15 14.01 -4.86
CA GLY A 64 -3.26 14.34 -3.96
C GLY A 64 -3.78 13.15 -3.15
N SER A 65 -4.84 13.39 -2.38
CA SER A 65 -5.52 12.33 -1.61
C SER A 65 -6.82 11.92 -2.29
N HIS A 66 -7.13 10.62 -2.31
CA HIS A 66 -8.48 10.10 -2.57
C HIS A 66 -9.47 10.48 -1.44
N LYS A 67 -9.51 11.76 -1.05
CA LYS A 67 -10.63 12.29 -0.28
C LYS A 67 -11.77 12.43 -1.27
N LYS A 68 -12.81 11.61 -1.14
CA LYS A 68 -14.13 11.97 -1.67
C LYS A 68 -14.43 13.36 -1.12
N SER A 69 -14.46 14.37 -1.97
CA SER A 69 -15.07 15.65 -1.64
C SER A 69 -16.51 15.34 -1.28
N VAL A 70 -16.83 15.38 0.02
CA VAL A 70 -18.22 15.45 0.45
C VAL A 70 -18.66 16.84 0.02
N GLU A 71 -19.29 16.93 -1.15
CA GLU A 71 -20.01 18.13 -1.55
C GLU A 71 -21.06 18.39 -0.46
N LYS A 72 -20.87 19.47 0.30
CA LYS A 72 -21.93 20.00 1.14
C LYS A 72 -22.97 20.60 0.19
N THR A 73 -24.02 19.84 -0.07
CA THR A 73 -25.25 20.42 -0.62
C THR A 73 -25.78 21.43 0.39
N ILE A 74 -25.92 22.67 -0.06
CA ILE A 74 -26.53 23.80 0.66
C ILE A 74 -28.04 23.58 0.72
#